data_AF-A0A432QIN7-F1
#
_entry.id   AF-A0A432QIN7-F1
#
_cell.length_a   1.000
_cell.length_b   1.000
_cell.length_c   1.000
_cell.angle_alpha   90.00
_cell.angle_beta   90.00
_cell.angle_gamma   90.00
#
_symmetry.space_group_name_H-M   'P 1'
#
loop_
_entity.id
_entity.type
_entity.pdbx_description
1 polymer ?
#
loop_
_entity_poly.entity_id
_entity_poly.type
_entity_poly.pdbx_seq_one_letter_code
_entity_poly.pdbx_strand_id
1 'polypeptide(L)'
;MFDVVFTSTFWLNLFSVTLIQIALGADNLIIITILANKLPVSQRKRAVAWGLLIAMLFRILLLSMVSFILQYATGVFYHANWQLPFGGTFEGALSGKAVVLVAGGFFLIWKGIHELRQKS
;
A
#
# COMPACT_ATOMS: atom_id res chain seq x y z
N MET A 1 -9.58 -1.83 -25.98
CA MET A 1 -8.50 -1.69 -24.95
C MET A 1 -8.22 -0.22 -24.62
N PHE A 2 -8.40 0.75 -25.54
CA PHE A 2 -8.28 2.19 -25.24
C PHE A 2 -9.57 2.82 -24.69
N ASP A 3 -10.68 2.07 -24.68
CA ASP A 3 -12.01 2.55 -24.27
C ASP A 3 -12.07 2.97 -22.79
N VAL A 4 -11.19 2.37 -21.96
CA VAL A 4 -11.04 2.71 -20.53
C VAL A 4 -10.60 4.16 -20.34
N VAL A 5 -9.82 4.73 -21.26
CA VAL A 5 -9.34 6.12 -21.17
C VAL A 5 -10.48 7.13 -21.33
N PHE A 6 -11.56 6.74 -22.02
CA PHE A 6 -12.75 7.58 -22.17
C PHE A 6 -13.75 7.43 -21.02
N THR A 7 -13.49 6.53 -20.05
CA THR A 7 -14.40 6.32 -18.92
C THR A 7 -14.12 7.34 -17.81
N SER A 8 -15.16 7.98 -17.27
CA SER A 8 -15.01 8.96 -16.18
C SER A 8 -14.34 8.36 -14.93
N THR A 9 -14.56 7.07 -14.65
CA THR A 9 -13.96 6.35 -13.52
C THR A 9 -12.44 6.25 -13.62
N PHE A 10 -11.88 6.15 -14.84
CA PHE A 10 -10.44 6.10 -15.03
C PHE A 10 -9.77 7.40 -14.55
N TRP A 11 -10.31 8.55 -14.96
CA TRP A 11 -9.79 9.86 -14.55
C TRP A 11 -9.96 10.11 -13.05
N LEU A 12 -11.09 9.70 -12.47
CA LEU A 12 -11.32 9.79 -11.02
C LEU A 12 -10.33 8.94 -10.22
N ASN A 13 -10.08 7.70 -10.66
CA ASN A 13 -9.12 6.82 -10.02
C ASN A 13 -7.69 7.36 -10.17
N LEU A 14 -7.31 7.81 -11.37
CA LEU A 14 -5.99 8.38 -11.64
C LEU A 14 -5.74 9.63 -10.79
N PHE A 15 -6.75 10.51 -10.69
CA PHE A 15 -6.69 11.68 -9.83
C PHE A 15 -6.52 11.30 -8.35
N SER A 16 -7.36 10.38 -7.85
CA SER A 16 -7.31 9.93 -6.44
C SER A 16 -5.96 9.29 -6.10
N VAL A 17 -5.45 8.41 -6.96
CA VAL A 17 -4.14 7.77 -6.77
C VAL A 17 -3.03 8.81 -6.80
N THR A 18 -3.07 9.76 -7.75
CA THR A 18 -2.07 10.83 -7.86
C THR A 18 -2.01 11.70 -6.61
N LEU A 19 -3.15 12.08 -6.04
CA LEU A 19 -3.21 12.85 -4.79
C LEU A 19 -2.55 12.10 -3.63
N ILE A 20 -2.87 10.82 -3.44
CA ILE A 20 -2.23 9.97 -2.42
C ILE A 20 -0.72 9.85 -2.69
N GLN A 21 -0.33 9.68 -3.96
CA GLN A 21 1.07 9.55 -4.39
C GLN A 21 1.89 10.79 -4.00
N ILE A 22 1.31 11.99 -4.17
CA ILE A 22 1.91 13.29 -3.88
C ILE A 22 2.02 13.48 -2.37
N ALA A 23 0.95 13.27 -1.61
CA ALA A 23 0.95 13.42 -0.16
C ALA A 23 2.02 12.51 0.49
N LEU A 24 2.04 11.24 0.10
CA LEU A 24 3.03 10.26 0.59
C LEU A 24 4.46 10.57 0.08
N GLY A 25 4.57 11.18 -1.10
CA GLY A 25 5.85 11.60 -1.67
C GLY A 25 6.47 12.79 -0.94
N ALA A 26 5.64 13.72 -0.48
CA ALA A 26 6.07 14.91 0.26
C ALA A 26 6.72 14.56 1.60
N ASP A 27 6.10 13.66 2.39
CA ASP A 27 6.69 13.19 3.66
C ASP A 27 8.07 12.56 3.46
N ASN A 28 8.21 11.73 2.42
CA ASN A 28 9.48 11.07 2.10
C ASN A 28 10.56 12.08 1.67
N LEU A 29 10.21 13.11 0.89
CA LEU A 29 11.14 14.18 0.53
C LEU A 29 11.57 15.02 1.74
N ILE A 30 10.64 15.30 2.66
CA ILE A 30 10.93 16.03 3.90
C ILE A 30 11.97 15.27 4.74
N ILE A 31 11.81 13.95 4.93
CA ILE A 31 12.79 13.14 5.66
C ILE A 31 14.17 13.17 4.98
N ILE A 32 14.22 12.97 3.66
CA ILE A 32 15.49 12.98 2.90
C ILE A 32 16.20 14.32 3.04
N THR A 33 15.47 15.44 2.96
CA THR A 33 16.05 16.78 3.06
C THR A 33 16.47 17.12 4.48
N ILE A 34 15.71 16.71 5.51
CA ILE A 34 16.11 16.84 6.93
C ILE A 34 17.41 16.08 7.20
N LEU A 35 17.53 14.84 6.72
CA LEU A 35 18.74 14.03 6.89
C LEU A 35 19.92 14.62 6.12
N ALA A 36 19.69 15.07 4.88
CA ALA A 36 20.73 15.72 4.07
C ALA A 36 21.22 17.03 4.69
N ASN A 37 20.38 17.77 5.41
CA ASN A 37 20.78 19.01 6.09
C ASN A 37 21.81 18.79 7.21
N LYS A 38 21.94 17.56 7.73
CA LYS A 38 23.00 17.19 8.68
C LYS A 38 24.36 16.98 8.01
N LEU A 39 24.44 16.95 6.67
CA LEU A 39 25.70 16.82 5.93
C LEU A 39 26.31 18.18 5.55
N PRO A 40 27.64 18.23 5.32
CA PRO A 40 28.32 19.40 4.78
C PRO A 40 27.68 19.90 3.48
N VAL A 41 27.64 21.22 3.27
CA VAL A 41 26.95 21.87 2.14
C VAL A 41 27.37 21.30 0.78
N SER A 42 28.62 20.88 0.63
CA SER A 42 29.17 20.26 -0.56
C SER A 42 28.56 18.88 -0.89
N GLN A 43 28.08 18.14 0.11
CA GLN A 43 27.54 16.78 -0.06
C GLN A 43 26.01 16.72 -0.10
N ARG A 44 25.31 17.77 0.33
CA ARG A 44 23.83 17.79 0.42
C ARG A 44 23.16 17.46 -0.91
N LYS A 45 23.59 18.08 -2.02
CA LYS A 45 23.01 17.81 -3.35
C LYS A 45 23.13 16.34 -3.76
N ARG A 46 24.30 15.73 -3.51
CA ARG A 46 24.52 14.31 -3.83
C ARG A 46 23.70 13.41 -2.91
N ALA A 47 23.63 13.73 -1.62
CA ALA A 47 22.84 12.97 -0.65
C ALA A 47 21.34 12.99 -0.98
N VAL A 48 20.77 14.13 -1.38
CA VAL A 48 19.38 14.23 -1.81
C VAL A 48 19.13 13.46 -3.11
N ALA A 49 20.03 13.58 -4.10
CA ALA A 49 19.88 12.87 -5.38
C ALA A 49 19.91 11.35 -5.20
N TRP A 50 20.89 10.84 -4.45
CA TRP A 50 20.99 9.41 -4.14
C TRP A 50 19.85 8.95 -3.24
N GLY A 51 19.46 9.77 -2.25
CA GLY A 51 18.32 9.48 -1.37
C GLY A 51 17.02 9.36 -2.14
N LEU A 52 16.76 10.26 -3.10
CA LEU A 52 15.57 10.22 -3.94
C LEU A 52 15.57 8.99 -4.87
N LEU A 53 16.71 8.68 -5.48
CA LEU A 53 16.83 7.53 -6.38
C LEU A 53 16.61 6.20 -5.63
N ILE A 54 17.25 6.04 -4.47
CA ILE A 54 17.07 4.87 -3.60
C ILE A 54 15.63 4.80 -3.08
N ALA A 55 15.03 5.92 -2.69
CA ALA A 55 13.65 5.96 -2.22
C ALA A 55 12.65 5.53 -3.32
N MET A 56 12.85 5.97 -4.56
CA MET A 56 12.03 5.52 -5.69
C MET A 56 12.21 4.04 -6.00
N LEU A 57 13.45 3.54 -5.97
CA LEU A 57 13.73 2.10 -6.15
C LEU A 57 13.07 1.27 -5.05
N PHE A 58 13.21 1.68 -3.79
CA PHE A 58 12.58 1.02 -2.65
C PHE A 58 11.05 1.02 -2.77
N ARG A 59 10.47 2.13 -3.26
CA ARG A 59 9.03 2.22 -3.52
C ARG A 59 8.58 1.20 -4.56
N ILE A 60 9.30 1.08 -5.69
CA ILE A 60 8.98 0.11 -6.74
C ILE A 60 9.11 -1.33 -6.21
N LEU A 61 10.17 -1.60 -5.45
CA LEU A 61 10.40 -2.91 -4.83
C LEU A 61 9.26 -3.28 -3.88
N LEU A 62 8.92 -2.40 -2.93
CA LEU A 62 7.83 -2.63 -1.98
C LEU A 62 6.48 -2.79 -2.67
N LEU A 63 6.15 -1.91 -3.64
CA LEU A 63 4.92 -2.03 -4.42
C LEU A 63 4.88 -3.34 -5.20
N SER A 64 6.01 -3.77 -5.78
CA SER A 64 6.10 -5.04 -6.49
C SER A 64 5.93 -6.23 -5.54
N MET A 65 6.54 -6.20 -4.35
CA MET A 65 6.33 -7.22 -3.32
C MET A 65 4.87 -7.27 -2.87
N VAL A 66 4.24 -6.13 -2.60
CA VAL A 66 2.81 -6.05 -2.25
C VAL A 66 1.96 -6.57 -3.39
N SER A 67 2.25 -6.20 -4.64
CA SER A 67 1.53 -6.69 -5.82
C SER A 67 1.66 -8.21 -5.95
N PHE A 68 2.86 -8.76 -5.74
CA PHE A 68 3.11 -10.20 -5.77
C PHE A 68 2.37 -10.95 -4.65
N ILE A 69 2.43 -10.41 -3.43
CA ILE A 69 1.67 -10.92 -2.28
C ILE A 69 0.17 -10.88 -2.59
N LEU A 70 -0.34 -9.76 -3.10
CA LEU A 70 -1.74 -9.61 -3.47
C LEU A 70 -2.12 -10.57 -4.59
N GLN A 71 -1.29 -10.80 -5.59
CA GLN A 71 -1.58 -11.74 -6.67
C GLN A 71 -1.72 -13.17 -6.15
N TYR A 72 -0.81 -13.61 -5.28
CA TYR A 72 -0.86 -14.93 -4.65
C TYR A 72 -2.00 -15.03 -3.63
N ALA A 73 -2.25 -13.95 -2.90
CA ALA A 73 -3.35 -13.83 -1.95
C ALA A 73 -4.70 -13.84 -2.68
N THR A 74 -4.83 -13.22 -3.84
CA THR A 74 -6.09 -13.18 -4.62
C THR A 74 -6.35 -14.50 -5.35
N GLY A 75 -5.41 -15.46 -5.32
CA GLY A 75 -5.69 -16.86 -5.63
C GLY A 75 -6.85 -17.35 -4.74
N VAL A 76 -7.99 -17.63 -5.37
CA VAL A 76 -9.15 -18.20 -4.67
C VAL A 76 -8.83 -19.67 -4.46
N PHE A 77 -8.32 -20.00 -3.27
CA PHE A 77 -7.92 -21.38 -2.95
C PHE A 77 -9.13 -22.31 -2.79
N TYR A 78 -10.30 -21.76 -2.44
CA TYR A 78 -11.56 -22.49 -2.28
C TYR A 78 -12.76 -21.60 -2.61
N HIS A 79 -13.61 -22.03 -3.55
CA HIS A 79 -14.95 -21.51 -3.74
C HIS A 79 -15.91 -22.34 -2.89
N ALA A 80 -16.33 -21.85 -1.74
CA ALA A 80 -17.40 -22.48 -0.96
C ALA A 80 -18.74 -21.88 -1.38
N ASN A 81 -19.41 -22.56 -2.32
CA ASN A 81 -20.82 -22.31 -2.60
C ASN A 81 -21.65 -23.03 -1.53
N TRP A 82 -22.03 -22.32 -0.47
CA TRP A 82 -22.92 -22.86 0.55
C TRP A 82 -24.35 -22.37 0.30
N GLN A 83 -25.23 -23.31 -0.04
CA GLN A 83 -26.65 -23.04 -0.25
C GLN A 83 -27.38 -23.24 1.08
N LEU A 84 -27.86 -22.16 1.69
CA LEU A 84 -28.58 -22.25 2.96
C LEU A 84 -29.98 -22.83 2.72
N PRO A 85 -30.51 -23.69 3.62
CA PRO A 85 -31.82 -24.32 3.48
C PRO A 85 -33.02 -23.35 3.48
N PHE A 86 -32.79 -22.04 3.71
CA PHE A 86 -33.80 -20.96 3.64
C PHE A 86 -33.70 -20.09 2.37
N GLY A 87 -32.98 -20.53 1.33
CA GLY A 87 -32.97 -19.84 0.02
C GLY A 87 -31.95 -18.71 -0.13
N GLY A 88 -31.04 -18.52 0.84
CA GLY A 88 -29.90 -17.60 0.72
C GLY A 88 -28.67 -18.30 0.13
N THR A 89 -28.06 -17.72 -0.90
CA THR A 89 -26.74 -18.16 -1.40
C THR A 89 -25.65 -17.38 -0.68
N PHE A 90 -24.79 -18.07 0.07
CA PHE A 90 -23.62 -17.46 0.69
C PHE A 90 -22.38 -17.85 -0.13
N GLU A 91 -21.91 -16.94 -0.97
CA GLU A 91 -20.64 -17.11 -1.69
C GLU A 91 -19.49 -16.70 -0.78
N GLY A 92 -18.88 -17.69 -0.11
CA GLY A 92 -17.67 -17.52 0.66
C GLY A 92 -16.45 -17.92 -0.18
N ALA A 93 -15.69 -16.95 -0.68
CA ALA A 93 -14.41 -17.22 -1.33
C ALA A 93 -13.28 -17.15 -0.29
N LEU A 94 -12.70 -18.30 0.06
CA LEU A 94 -11.54 -18.35 0.94
C LEU A 94 -10.29 -18.06 0.10
N SER A 95 -9.99 -16.78 -0.01
CA SER A 95 -8.86 -16.23 -0.75
C SER A 95 -7.75 -15.89 0.25
N GLY A 96 -6.48 -16.09 -0.14
CA GLY A 96 -5.33 -15.64 0.66
C GLY A 96 -5.39 -14.14 1.01
N LYS A 97 -6.17 -13.32 0.27
CA LYS A 97 -6.46 -11.92 0.59
C LYS A 97 -7.16 -11.78 1.93
N ALA A 98 -8.07 -12.70 2.27
CA ALA A 98 -8.74 -12.73 3.56
C ALA A 98 -7.74 -13.01 4.69
N VAL A 99 -6.80 -13.94 4.49
CA VAL A 99 -5.74 -14.24 5.47
C VAL A 99 -4.85 -13.03 5.70
N VAL A 100 -4.40 -12.36 4.64
CA VAL A 100 -3.57 -11.14 4.74
C VAL A 100 -4.34 -10.02 5.44
N LEU A 101 -5.62 -9.81 5.13
CA LEU A 101 -6.45 -8.79 5.77
C LEU A 101 -6.66 -9.06 7.25
N VAL A 102 -6.94 -10.32 7.63
CA VAL A 102 -7.11 -10.70 9.03
C VAL A 102 -5.80 -10.53 9.79
N ALA A 103 -4.68 -11.04 9.27
CA ALA A 103 -3.37 -10.90 9.90
C ALA A 103 -2.94 -9.42 10.02
N GLY A 104 -3.13 -8.62 8.96
CA GLY A 104 -2.85 -7.19 8.95
C GLY A 104 -3.74 -6.41 9.92
N GLY A 105 -5.03 -6.75 10.02
CA GLY A 105 -5.97 -6.17 10.96
C GLY A 105 -5.55 -6.42 12.41
N PHE A 106 -5.21 -7.67 12.76
CA PHE A 106 -4.67 -8.01 14.07
C PHE A 106 -3.37 -7.25 14.39
N PHE A 107 -2.46 -7.14 13.42
CA PHE A 107 -1.22 -6.39 13.58
C PHE A 107 -1.46 -4.90 13.87
N LEU A 108 -2.39 -4.25 13.15
CA LEU A 108 -2.73 -2.85 13.35
C LEU A 108 -3.36 -2.61 14.72
N ILE A 109 -4.25 -3.49 15.18
CA ILE A 109 -4.87 -3.42 16.51
C ILE A 109 -3.79 -3.51 17.59
N TRP A 110 -2.91 -4.51 17.50
CA TRP A 110 -1.82 -4.69 18.45
C TRP A 110 -0.88 -3.48 18.50
N LYS A 111 -0.47 -2.98 17.34
CA LYS A 111 0.41 -1.81 17.25
C LYS A 111 -0.27 -0.55 17.78
N GLY A 112 -1.54 -0.32 17.44
CA GLY A 112 -2.32 0.80 17.96
C GLY A 112 -2.45 0.78 19.49
N ILE A 113 -2.68 -0.40 20.09
CA ILE A 113 -2.69 -0.55 21.56
C ILE A 113 -1.31 -0.24 22.16
N HIS A 114 -0.23 -0.62 21.49
CA HIS A 114 1.13 -0.39 21.98
C HIS A 114 1.54 1.09 21.91
N GLU A 115 1.25 1.78 20.80
CA GLU A 115 1.54 3.21 20.64
C GLU A 115 0.74 4.08 21.62
N LEU A 116 -0.50 3.70 21.94
CA LEU A 116 -1.30 4.37 22.96
C LEU A 116 -0.74 4.16 24.38
N ARG A 117 -0.15 2.99 24.66
CA ARG A 117 0.44 2.68 25.97
C ARG A 117 1.78 3.37 26.21
N GLN A 118 2.51 3.69 25.15
CA GLN A 118 3.81 4.37 25.25
C GLN A 118 3.70 5.89 25.48
N LYS A 119 2.48 6.45 25.37
CA LYS A 119 2.21 7.88 25.57
C LYS A 119 1.54 8.20 26.92
N SER A 120 1.57 7.28 27.89
CA SER A 120 1.06 7.49 29.26
C SER A 120 2.13 7.28 30.31
#